data_AF-A0A1F8XAW2-F1
#
_entry.id   AF-A0A1F8XAW2-F1
#
_cell.length_a   1.000
_cell.length_b   1.000
_cell.length_c   1.000
_cell.angle_alpha   90.00
_cell.angle_beta   90.00
_cell.angle_gamma   90.00
#
_symmetry.space_group_name_H-M   'P 1'
#
loop_
_entity.id
_entity.type
_entity.pdbx_description
1 polymer ?
#
loop_
_entity_poly.entity_id
_entity_poly.type
_entity_poly.pdbx_seq_one_letter_code
_entity_poly.pdbx_strand_id
1 'polypeptide(L)'
;MPEHTPGPWFIEEDREAIRGTYPISDDFGTLIAHVETWDESDKEVQEQAKANADLVTAAPDLLEACKLAHEIAFFNQHVSGMIALAEICRKAIAKAEGGKV
;
A
#
# COMPACT_ATOMS: atom_id res chain seq x y z
N MET A 1 15.03 -14.20 -2.03
CA MET A 1 13.60 -14.53 -2.03
C MET A 1 12.86 -13.25 -2.42
N PRO A 2 11.76 -13.27 -3.20
CA PRO A 2 10.97 -12.06 -3.33
C PRO A 2 10.25 -11.86 -1.98
N GLU A 3 10.65 -10.84 -1.22
CA GLU A 3 10.20 -10.64 0.18
C GLU A 3 8.78 -10.04 0.31
N HIS A 4 8.21 -9.58 -0.81
CA HIS A 4 6.87 -9.01 -0.95
C HIS A 4 6.41 -9.16 -2.41
N THR A 5 5.10 -9.21 -2.64
CA THR A 5 4.51 -9.19 -4.00
C THR A 5 4.85 -7.85 -4.64
N PRO A 6 5.58 -7.80 -5.76
CA PRO A 6 5.83 -6.54 -6.45
C PRO A 6 4.51 -5.93 -6.95
N GLY A 7 4.43 -4.59 -6.90
CA GLY A 7 3.42 -3.86 -7.65
C GLY A 7 3.75 -3.77 -9.14
N PRO A 8 2.92 -3.09 -9.94
CA PRO A 8 1.70 -2.39 -9.53
C PRO A 8 0.53 -3.33 -9.23
N TRP A 9 -0.44 -2.85 -8.44
CA TRP A 9 -1.70 -3.54 -8.19
C TRP A 9 -2.87 -2.61 -8.56
N PHE A 10 -3.99 -3.18 -8.98
CA PHE A 10 -5.18 -2.42 -9.34
C PHE A 10 -6.45 -3.12 -8.85
N ILE A 11 -7.49 -2.31 -8.66
CA ILE A 11 -8.84 -2.82 -8.40
C ILE A 11 -9.41 -3.31 -9.73
N GLU A 12 -9.96 -4.52 -9.78
CA GLU A 12 -10.57 -5.02 -11.01
C GLU A 12 -11.95 -4.36 -11.24
N GLU A 13 -11.97 -3.28 -12.02
CA GLU A 13 -13.18 -2.49 -12.36
C GLU A 13 -14.31 -3.35 -12.98
N ASP A 14 -13.98 -4.32 -13.85
CA ASP A 14 -14.97 -5.20 -14.50
C ASP A 14 -15.49 -6.32 -13.59
N ARG A 15 -14.84 -6.56 -12.45
CA ARG A 15 -15.36 -7.41 -11.36
C ARG A 15 -15.93 -6.58 -10.21
N GLU A 16 -15.99 -5.26 -10.35
CA GLU A 16 -16.48 -4.41 -9.27
C GLU A 16 -17.91 -4.73 -8.91
N ALA A 17 -18.12 -4.81 -7.60
CA ALA A 17 -19.43 -4.82 -6.97
C ALA A 17 -20.31 -6.04 -7.30
N ILE A 18 -19.74 -7.21 -7.52
CA ILE A 18 -20.46 -8.41 -7.05
C ILE A 18 -20.45 -8.31 -5.52
N ARG A 19 -21.44 -7.59 -4.96
CA ARG A 19 -21.78 -7.61 -3.52
C ARG A 19 -20.72 -6.98 -2.59
N GLY A 20 -20.36 -5.72 -2.80
CA GLY A 20 -19.52 -4.98 -1.85
C GLY A 20 -18.09 -5.52 -1.66
N THR A 21 -17.55 -6.19 -2.69
CA THR A 21 -16.17 -6.69 -2.68
C THR A 21 -15.33 -5.97 -3.74
N TYR A 22 -14.11 -5.56 -3.36
CA TYR A 22 -13.11 -4.94 -4.22
C TYR A 22 -11.91 -5.89 -4.38
N PRO A 23 -11.87 -6.71 -5.45
CA PRO A 23 -10.72 -7.54 -5.75
C PRO A 23 -9.54 -6.69 -6.24
N ILE A 24 -8.36 -6.98 -5.71
CA ILE A 24 -7.10 -6.31 -6.06
C ILE A 24 -6.18 -7.33 -6.71
N SER A 25 -5.72 -7.03 -7.92
CA SER A 25 -4.90 -7.93 -8.73
C SER A 25 -3.63 -7.26 -9.25
N ASP A 26 -2.65 -8.06 -9.66
CA ASP A 26 -1.46 -7.61 -10.40
C ASP A 26 -1.70 -7.52 -11.92
N ASP A 27 -0.71 -7.02 -12.66
CA ASP A 27 -0.73 -6.87 -14.13
C ASP A 27 -0.98 -8.17 -14.92
N PHE A 28 -0.88 -9.33 -14.27
CA PHE A 28 -1.14 -10.63 -14.87
C PHE A 28 -2.53 -11.17 -14.52
N GLY A 29 -3.32 -10.42 -13.74
CA GLY A 29 -4.64 -10.84 -13.24
C GLY A 29 -4.54 -11.81 -12.05
N THR A 30 -3.37 -11.90 -11.41
CA THR A 30 -3.21 -12.66 -10.16
C THR A 30 -3.87 -11.89 -9.04
N LEU A 31 -4.84 -12.51 -8.38
CA LEU A 31 -5.49 -11.94 -7.21
C LEU A 31 -4.50 -11.81 -6.04
N ILE A 32 -4.33 -10.60 -5.55
CA ILE A 32 -3.43 -10.25 -4.43
C ILE A 32 -4.21 -10.10 -3.13
N ALA A 33 -5.37 -9.44 -3.16
CA ALA A 33 -6.19 -9.20 -1.97
C ALA A 33 -7.68 -9.01 -2.32
N HIS A 34 -8.53 -9.15 -1.32
CA HIS A 34 -9.93 -8.73 -1.36
C HIS A 34 -10.19 -7.75 -0.22
N VAL A 35 -10.90 -6.66 -0.54
CA VAL A 35 -11.50 -5.80 0.48
C VAL A 35 -13.00 -5.97 0.42
N GLU A 36 -13.59 -6.44 1.51
CA GLU A 36 -15.02 -6.77 1.60
C GLU A 36 -15.75 -5.81 2.54
N THR A 37 -16.98 -5.45 2.19
CA THR A 37 -17.91 -4.79 3.11
C THR A 37 -18.50 -5.81 4.07
N TRP A 38 -18.59 -5.46 5.35
CA TRP A 38 -19.29 -6.30 6.33
C TRP A 38 -20.82 -6.08 6.31
N ASP A 39 -21.29 -4.97 5.73
CA ASP A 39 -22.69 -4.66 5.47
C ASP A 39 -22.84 -4.00 4.09
N GLU A 40 -23.43 -4.72 3.14
CA GLU A 40 -23.68 -4.26 1.77
C GLU A 40 -24.85 -3.27 1.66
N SER A 41 -25.67 -3.15 2.71
CA SER A 41 -26.80 -2.22 2.74
C SER A 41 -26.42 -0.84 3.28
N ASP A 42 -25.30 -0.77 4.00
CA ASP A 42 -24.76 0.48 4.53
C ASP A 42 -23.82 1.14 3.50
N LYS A 43 -24.15 2.39 3.14
CA LYS A 43 -23.39 3.17 2.18
C LYS A 43 -22.03 3.62 2.73
N GLU A 44 -21.96 3.96 4.01
CA GLU A 44 -20.71 4.40 4.65
C GLU A 44 -19.70 3.25 4.69
N VAL A 45 -20.18 2.04 4.96
CA VAL A 45 -19.36 0.82 4.94
C VAL A 45 -18.81 0.53 3.54
N GLN A 46 -19.61 0.74 2.50
CA GLN A 46 -19.17 0.61 1.10
C GLN A 46 -18.09 1.62 0.72
N GLU A 47 -18.27 2.88 1.10
CA GLU A 47 -17.28 3.94 0.88
C GLU A 47 -15.98 3.67 1.63
N GLN A 48 -16.06 3.17 2.87
CA GLN A 48 -14.89 2.76 3.65
C GLN A 48 -14.14 1.60 2.99
N ALA A 49 -14.85 0.57 2.51
CA ALA A 49 -14.24 -0.56 1.83
C ALA A 49 -13.55 -0.13 0.53
N LYS A 50 -14.15 0.79 -0.25
CA LYS A 50 -13.49 1.37 -1.42
C LYS A 50 -12.22 2.13 -1.04
N ALA A 51 -12.30 3.02 -0.05
CA ALA A 51 -11.14 3.80 0.39
C ALA A 51 -9.99 2.91 0.89
N ASN A 52 -10.31 1.80 1.56
CA ASN A 52 -9.31 0.81 1.97
C ASN A 52 -8.70 0.09 0.76
N ALA A 53 -9.49 -0.26 -0.25
CA ALA A 53 -8.99 -0.86 -1.48
C ALA A 53 -8.03 0.09 -2.22
N ASP A 54 -8.43 1.37 -2.35
CA ASP A 54 -7.60 2.43 -2.93
C ASP A 54 -6.29 2.62 -2.14
N LEU A 55 -6.33 2.49 -0.81
CA LEU A 55 -5.13 2.55 0.04
C LEU A 55 -4.19 1.35 -0.18
N VAL A 56 -4.74 0.14 -0.34
CA VAL A 56 -3.95 -1.07 -0.57
C VAL A 56 -3.27 -1.02 -1.94
N THR A 57 -3.96 -0.59 -3.00
CA THR A 57 -3.37 -0.46 -4.34
C THR A 57 -2.28 0.59 -4.40
N ALA A 58 -2.35 1.65 -3.58
CA ALA A 58 -1.30 2.66 -3.46
C ALA A 58 -0.04 2.19 -2.69
N ALA A 59 -0.08 1.02 -2.03
CA ALA A 59 1.02 0.59 -1.15
C ALA A 59 2.39 0.43 -1.86
N PRO A 60 2.49 -0.09 -3.10
CA PRO A 60 3.75 -0.12 -3.84
C PRO A 60 4.33 1.28 -4.08
N ASP A 61 3.51 2.24 -4.51
CA ASP A 61 3.94 3.62 -4.77
C ASP A 61 4.37 4.32 -3.48
N LEU A 62 3.65 4.09 -2.38
CA LEU A 62 4.00 4.61 -1.06
C LEU A 62 5.34 4.02 -0.57
N LEU A 63 5.63 2.76 -0.84
CA LEU A 63 6.92 2.14 -0.51
C LEU A 63 8.06 2.76 -1.32
N GLU A 64 7.86 2.97 -2.63
CA GLU A 64 8.84 3.63 -3.48
C GLU A 64 9.11 5.08 -3.02
N ALA A 65 8.06 5.84 -2.70
CA ALA A 65 8.18 7.17 -2.13
C ALA A 65 8.96 7.16 -0.80
N CYS A 66 8.71 6.18 0.07
CA CYS A 66 9.47 6.02 1.31
C CYS A 66 10.94 5.72 1.06
N LYS A 67 11.27 4.87 0.07
CA LYS A 67 12.66 4.56 -0.32
C LYS A 67 13.38 5.81 -0.83
N LEU A 68 12.74 6.58 -1.71
CA LEU A 68 13.29 7.84 -2.21
C LEU A 68 13.49 8.86 -1.09
N ALA A 69 12.50 9.03 -0.21
CA ALA A 69 12.60 9.94 0.93
C ALA A 69 13.73 9.52 1.89
N HIS A 70 13.90 8.22 2.14
CA HIS A 70 15.01 7.68 2.93
C HIS A 70 16.37 8.06 2.34
N GLU A 71 16.57 7.85 1.03
CA GLU A 71 17.82 8.18 0.35
C GLU A 71 18.13 9.67 0.43
N ILE A 72 17.16 10.53 0.08
CA ILE A 72 17.32 11.99 0.16
C ILE A 72 17.69 12.41 1.60
N ALA A 73 16.99 11.88 2.60
CA ALA A 73 17.25 12.19 4.00
C ALA A 73 18.63 11.71 4.47
N PHE A 74 19.05 10.51 4.04
CA PHE A 74 20.37 9.97 4.34
C PHE A 74 21.51 10.83 3.77
N PHE A 75 21.40 11.24 2.49
CA PHE A 75 22.38 12.14 1.87
C PHE A 75 22.42 13.52 2.54
N ASN A 76 21.29 13.99 3.05
CA ASN A 76 21.15 15.30 3.70
C ASN A 76 21.16 15.22 5.24
N GLN A 77 21.75 14.17 5.84
CA GLN A 77 21.73 13.93 7.30
C GLN A 77 22.26 15.08 8.18
N HIS A 78 23.00 16.03 7.61
CA HIS A 78 23.49 17.22 8.31
C HIS A 78 22.42 18.33 8.44
N VAL A 79 21.33 18.26 7.67
CA VAL A 79 20.19 19.18 7.75
C VAL A 79 19.27 18.75 8.90
N SER A 80 18.84 19.71 9.71
CA SER A 80 17.94 19.45 10.85
C SER A 80 16.71 18.66 10.42
N GLY A 81 16.38 17.60 11.17
CA GLY A 81 15.24 16.72 10.91
C GLY A 81 15.51 15.58 9.92
N MET A 82 16.57 15.62 9.12
CA MET A 82 16.82 14.57 8.11
C MET A 82 17.18 13.21 8.72
N ILE A 83 17.92 13.18 9.83
CA ILE A 83 18.19 11.93 10.56
C ILE A 83 16.88 11.28 11.03
N ALA A 84 15.95 12.09 11.56
CA ALA A 84 14.67 11.60 12.03
C ALA A 84 13.80 11.10 10.87
N LEU A 85 13.77 11.82 9.75
CA LEU A 85 13.06 11.39 8.54
C LEU A 85 13.63 10.08 7.99
N ALA A 86 14.95 9.96 7.88
CA ALA A 86 15.61 8.73 7.44
C ALA A 86 15.20 7.56 8.35
N GLU A 87 15.21 7.73 9.68
CA GLU A 87 14.83 6.67 10.60
C GLU A 87 13.33 6.28 10.51
N ILE A 88 12.44 7.25 10.26
CA ILE A 88 11.01 6.99 10.01
C ILE A 88 10.83 6.16 8.74
N CYS A 89 11.44 6.60 7.63
CA CYS A 89 11.35 5.88 6.36
C CYS A 89 11.98 4.48 6.46
N ARG A 90 13.15 4.34 7.11
CA ARG A 90 13.82 3.06 7.32
C ARG A 90 12.90 2.06 8.04
N LYS A 91 12.21 2.48 9.10
CA LYS A 91 11.25 1.63 9.82
C LYS A 91 10.04 1.26 8.97
N ALA A 92 9.51 2.18 8.18
CA ALA A 92 8.38 1.92 7.30
C ALA A 92 8.76 0.91 6.20
N ILE A 93 9.91 1.11 5.55
CA ILE A 93 10.46 0.20 4.53
C ILE A 93 10.67 -1.19 5.12
N ALA A 94 11.32 -1.29 6.29
CA ALA A 94 11.55 -2.58 6.94
C ALA A 94 10.23 -3.33 7.21
N LYS A 95 9.18 -2.63 7.66
CA LYS A 95 7.85 -3.25 7.84
C LYS A 95 7.26 -3.76 6.53
N ALA A 96 7.32 -2.96 5.48
CA ALA A 96 6.74 -3.29 4.17
C ALA A 96 7.46 -4.44 3.48
N GLU A 97 8.78 -4.58 3.69
CA GLU A 97 9.61 -5.66 3.14
C GLU A 97 9.65 -6.92 4.05
N GLY A 98 8.83 -6.97 5.11
CA GLY A 98 8.76 -8.13 6.01
C GLY A 98 9.93 -8.26 7.00
N GLY A 99 10.77 -7.23 7.11
CA GLY A 99 11.83 -7.13 8.10
C GLY A 99 11.28 -6.97 9.53
N LYS A 100 11.98 -7.56 10.51
CA LYS A 100 11.70 -7.31 11.93
C LYS A 100 12.15 -5.89 12.29
N VAL A 101 11.23 -5.12 12.88
CA VAL A 101 11.46 -3.73 13.34
C VAL A 101 12.04 -3.71 14.74
#